data_AF-A0A0F6SGK2-F1
#
_entry.id   AF-A0A0F6SGK2-F1
#
_cell.length_a   1.000
_cell.length_b   1.000
_cell.length_c   1.000
_cell.angle_alpha   90.00
_cell.angle_beta   90.00
_cell.angle_gamma   90.00
#
_symmetry.space_group_name_H-M   'P 1'
#
loop_
_entity.id
_entity.type
_entity.pdbx_description
1 polymer ?
#
loop_
_entity_poly.entity_id
_entity_poly.type
_entity_poly.pdbx_seq_one_letter_code
_entity_poly.pdbx_strand_id
1 'polypeptide(L)'
;MLKDLLETAQLTKGACAKIIGVSPRVLDEWIAGQKTIPAGYARSLSELFGTPVPALARRGELPSPTQMAGVWFRMREDRVSATDRTYVAVLRRLAHSCDQFECATTGSSPSMMWRNVFWGAKRKAMDETASPAEQGRIAARALRTERGLSQGATGIGSVFRQHLRHLGVLVVETPVPDSKIEGCSFYVQSGPQAIRPSIFANSFRSSWFHRNFVLCHEIAHLIFDAESEGASIDFKTEDESSIGSLSESVTEQRADAFAQEMLVPASVLRHVAQASGINWKRLEAEDLATLVAKLEVEARVILRAAVEGKFLDAEGAARAQTLDYRAHLEQLTERALPAMKYFGRHPEKKSDWLEKRTATAVGVPLYLPPSYVQAVVGAVERGTVSWSKGAELLMVDRRTFMERFGDRVPGIE
;
A
#
# COMPACT_ATOMS: atom_id res chain seq x y z
N MET A 1 -18.81 -21.98 -8.39
CA MET A 1 -17.62 -21.19 -8.78
C MET A 1 -17.70 -19.80 -8.20
N LEU A 2 -18.45 -18.88 -8.82
CA LEU A 2 -18.46 -17.48 -8.38
C LEU A 2 -19.03 -17.31 -6.97
N LYS A 3 -19.98 -18.17 -6.59
CA LYS A 3 -20.47 -18.32 -5.20
C LYS A 3 -19.33 -18.59 -4.22
N ASP A 4 -18.52 -19.62 -4.50
CA ASP A 4 -17.45 -20.08 -3.61
C ASP A 4 -16.31 -19.05 -3.48
N LEU A 5 -16.04 -18.31 -4.57
CA LEU A 5 -15.09 -17.19 -4.55
C LEU A 5 -15.61 -16.04 -3.66
N LEU A 6 -16.88 -15.69 -3.77
CA LEU A 6 -17.52 -14.65 -2.94
C LEU A 6 -17.56 -15.06 -1.47
N GLU A 7 -17.91 -16.31 -1.17
CA GLU A 7 -17.91 -16.86 0.18
C GLU A 7 -16.50 -16.90 0.76
N THR A 8 -15.51 -17.34 -0.03
CA THR A 8 -14.09 -17.35 0.38
C THR A 8 -13.57 -15.96 0.71
N ALA A 9 -13.85 -14.99 -0.16
CA ALA A 9 -13.47 -13.59 0.05
C ALA A 9 -14.34 -12.89 1.11
N GLN A 10 -15.41 -13.54 1.57
CA GLN A 10 -16.49 -12.96 2.37
C GLN A 10 -16.97 -11.60 1.80
N LEU A 11 -17.03 -11.49 0.47
CA LEU A 11 -17.43 -10.30 -0.25
C LEU A 11 -18.91 -10.40 -0.61
N THR A 12 -19.70 -9.37 -0.31
CA THR A 12 -21.13 -9.39 -0.64
C THR A 12 -21.33 -9.34 -2.15
N LYS A 13 -22.41 -9.98 -2.64
CA LYS A 13 -22.80 -9.92 -4.05
C LYS A 13 -22.99 -8.48 -4.53
N GLY A 14 -23.63 -7.64 -3.71
CA GLY A 14 -23.87 -6.24 -4.03
C GLY A 14 -22.57 -5.46 -4.20
N ALA A 15 -21.60 -5.66 -3.30
CA ALA A 15 -20.27 -5.05 -3.42
C ALA A 15 -19.55 -5.53 -4.69
N CYS A 16 -19.51 -6.84 -4.95
CA CYS A 16 -18.88 -7.40 -6.15
C CYS A 16 -19.50 -6.85 -7.44
N ALA A 17 -20.83 -6.87 -7.56
CA ALA A 17 -21.57 -6.36 -8.71
C ALA A 17 -21.22 -4.88 -8.98
N LYS A 18 -21.18 -4.07 -7.92
CA LYS A 18 -20.85 -2.65 -7.98
C LYS A 18 -19.40 -2.44 -8.44
N ILE A 19 -18.45 -3.21 -7.90
CA ILE A 19 -17.03 -3.10 -8.23
C ILE A 19 -16.77 -3.48 -9.70
N ILE A 20 -17.42 -4.52 -10.23
CA ILE A 20 -17.23 -4.93 -11.63
C ILE A 20 -18.17 -4.21 -12.61
N GLY A 21 -19.04 -3.33 -12.12
CA GLY A 21 -19.92 -2.49 -12.94
C GLY A 21 -21.09 -3.23 -13.58
N VAL A 22 -21.69 -4.22 -12.90
CA VAL A 22 -22.86 -4.96 -13.39
C VAL A 22 -24.06 -4.85 -12.45
N SER A 23 -25.26 -5.08 -13.00
CA SER A 23 -26.44 -5.21 -12.14
C SER A 23 -26.35 -6.45 -11.25
N PRO A 24 -26.86 -6.41 -10.00
CA PRO A 24 -26.89 -7.58 -9.12
C PRO A 24 -27.60 -8.78 -9.73
N ARG A 25 -28.65 -8.54 -10.54
CA ARG A 25 -29.39 -9.59 -11.25
C ARG A 25 -28.50 -10.36 -12.24
N VAL A 26 -27.67 -9.66 -13.02
CA VAL A 26 -26.75 -10.30 -13.96
C VAL A 26 -25.70 -11.12 -13.21
N LEU A 27 -25.21 -10.61 -12.06
CA LEU A 27 -24.30 -11.36 -11.21
C LEU A 27 -24.95 -12.64 -10.66
N ASP A 28 -26.22 -12.59 -10.24
CA ASP A 28 -26.95 -13.77 -9.78
C ASP A 28 -27.12 -14.82 -10.89
N GLU A 29 -27.39 -14.40 -12.13
CA GLU A 29 -27.45 -15.30 -13.29
C GLU A 29 -26.10 -16.02 -13.53
N TRP A 30 -24.97 -15.33 -13.29
CA TRP A 30 -23.64 -15.95 -13.36
C TRP A 30 -23.35 -16.87 -12.18
N ILE A 31 -23.73 -16.48 -10.96
CA ILE A 31 -23.59 -17.30 -9.76
C ILE A 31 -24.38 -18.61 -9.89
N ALA A 32 -25.59 -18.55 -10.43
CA ALA A 32 -26.44 -19.70 -10.69
C ALA A 32 -26.02 -20.51 -11.94
N GLY A 33 -24.99 -20.07 -12.68
CA GLY A 33 -24.52 -20.72 -13.89
C GLY A 33 -25.49 -20.64 -15.07
N GLN A 34 -26.51 -19.78 -15.00
CA GLN A 34 -27.54 -19.61 -16.04
C GLN A 34 -26.97 -18.98 -17.31
N LYS A 35 -25.98 -18.10 -17.18
CA LYS A 35 -25.25 -17.48 -18.30
C LYS A 35 -23.75 -17.65 -18.17
N THR A 36 -23.05 -17.64 -19.30
CA THR A 36 -21.59 -17.56 -19.34
C THR A 36 -21.12 -16.16 -18.96
N ILE A 37 -19.97 -16.07 -18.30
CA ILE A 37 -19.35 -14.79 -17.94
C ILE A 37 -18.63 -14.25 -19.19
N PRO A 38 -18.99 -13.07 -19.71
CA PRO A 38 -18.29 -12.48 -20.85
C PRO A 38 -16.82 -12.20 -20.51
N ALA A 39 -15.93 -12.31 -21.51
CA ALA A 39 -14.48 -12.21 -21.31
C ALA A 39 -14.02 -10.93 -20.59
N GLY A 40 -14.67 -9.79 -20.86
CA GLY A 40 -14.37 -8.53 -20.15
C GLY A 40 -14.64 -8.61 -18.64
N TYR A 41 -15.77 -9.22 -18.23
CA TYR A 41 -16.10 -9.39 -16.83
C TYR A 41 -15.31 -10.51 -16.16
N ALA A 42 -14.96 -11.57 -16.90
CA ALA A 42 -14.06 -12.60 -16.41
C ALA A 42 -12.67 -12.01 -16.08
N ARG A 43 -12.19 -11.03 -16.87
CA ARG A 43 -10.98 -10.27 -16.55
C ARG A 43 -11.15 -9.45 -15.26
N SER A 44 -12.22 -8.68 -15.12
CA SER A 44 -12.44 -7.90 -13.89
C SER A 44 -12.57 -8.75 -12.63
N LEU A 45 -13.21 -9.93 -12.75
CA LEU A 45 -13.28 -10.91 -11.65
C LEU A 45 -11.90 -11.52 -11.35
N SER A 46 -11.08 -11.75 -12.37
CA SER A 46 -9.70 -12.22 -12.22
C SER A 46 -8.83 -11.21 -11.48
N GLU A 47 -8.92 -9.93 -11.86
CA GLU A 47 -8.22 -8.82 -11.19
C GLU A 47 -8.59 -8.74 -9.70
N LEU A 48 -9.87 -8.92 -9.40
CA LEU A 48 -10.42 -8.87 -8.05
C LEU A 48 -9.98 -10.09 -7.20
N PHE A 49 -10.25 -11.30 -7.67
CA PHE A 49 -10.03 -12.52 -6.89
C PHE A 49 -8.61 -13.10 -7.01
N GLY A 50 -7.85 -12.69 -8.01
CA GLY A 50 -6.56 -13.32 -8.37
C GLY A 50 -6.70 -14.69 -9.03
N THR A 51 -7.91 -15.05 -9.46
CA THR A 51 -8.20 -16.34 -10.12
C THR A 51 -7.93 -16.23 -11.62
N PRO A 52 -7.29 -17.21 -12.29
CA PRO A 52 -7.04 -17.15 -13.73
C PRO A 52 -8.32 -17.00 -14.57
N VAL A 53 -8.31 -16.13 -15.59
CA VAL A 53 -9.45 -15.91 -16.51
C VAL A 53 -9.98 -17.22 -17.13
N PRO A 54 -9.16 -18.18 -17.57
CA PRO A 54 -9.66 -19.44 -18.12
C PRO A 54 -10.50 -20.24 -17.11
N ALA A 55 -10.16 -20.17 -15.82
CA ALA A 55 -10.93 -20.84 -14.77
C ALA A 55 -12.29 -20.17 -14.56
N LEU A 56 -12.38 -18.85 -14.75
CA LEU A 56 -13.63 -18.08 -14.66
C LEU A 56 -14.54 -18.23 -15.90
N ALA A 57 -13.96 -18.60 -17.04
CA ALA A 57 -14.70 -18.75 -18.30
C ALA A 57 -15.30 -20.15 -18.50
N ARG A 58 -14.76 -21.18 -17.83
CA ARG A 58 -15.23 -22.57 -17.98
C ARG A 58 -16.48 -22.83 -17.14
N ARG A 59 -17.48 -23.46 -17.77
CA ARG A 59 -18.71 -23.91 -17.09
C ARG A 59 -18.41 -25.24 -16.38
N GLY A 60 -18.63 -25.31 -15.07
CA GLY A 60 -18.65 -26.58 -14.32
C GLY A 60 -17.35 -27.02 -13.64
N GLU A 61 -16.19 -26.44 -13.98
CA GLU A 61 -14.96 -26.62 -13.20
C GLU A 61 -14.90 -25.56 -12.10
N LEU A 62 -14.86 -25.98 -10.84
CA LEU A 62 -14.69 -25.08 -9.71
C LEU A 62 -13.19 -24.74 -9.57
N PRO A 63 -12.75 -23.49 -9.76
CA PRO A 63 -11.47 -23.08 -9.22
C PRO A 63 -11.49 -23.35 -7.72
N SER A 64 -10.52 -24.14 -7.25
CA SER A 64 -10.34 -24.37 -5.83
C SER A 64 -10.12 -23.01 -5.15
N PRO A 65 -10.66 -22.78 -3.93
CA PRO A 65 -10.33 -21.60 -3.13
C PRO A 65 -8.81 -21.37 -3.02
N THR A 66 -8.00 -22.43 -3.09
CA THR A 66 -6.53 -22.37 -3.12
C THR A 66 -5.94 -21.64 -4.34
N GLN A 67 -6.74 -21.36 -5.37
CA GLN A 67 -6.34 -20.59 -6.56
C GLN A 67 -6.67 -19.09 -6.45
N MET A 68 -7.24 -18.65 -5.33
CA MET A 68 -7.43 -17.23 -5.05
C MET A 68 -6.14 -16.59 -4.55
N ALA A 69 -6.02 -15.27 -4.74
CA ALA A 69 -4.93 -14.52 -4.15
C ALA A 69 -4.93 -14.69 -2.62
N GLY A 70 -3.74 -14.88 -2.04
CA GLY A 70 -3.54 -15.14 -0.62
C GLY A 70 -4.21 -14.11 0.31
N VAL A 71 -4.37 -12.88 -0.17
CA VAL A 71 -4.99 -11.77 0.58
C VAL A 71 -6.39 -12.12 1.05
N TRP A 72 -7.15 -12.87 0.26
CA TRP A 72 -8.51 -13.24 0.60
C TRP A 72 -8.60 -14.20 1.77
N PHE A 73 -7.55 -14.96 2.07
CA PHE A 73 -7.52 -15.81 3.25
C PHE A 73 -7.33 -15.01 4.54
N ARG A 74 -6.50 -13.97 4.53
CA ARG A 74 -6.31 -13.09 5.69
C ARG A 74 -7.51 -12.15 5.92
N MET A 75 -8.21 -11.77 4.85
CA MET A 75 -9.45 -10.99 4.97
C MET A 75 -10.61 -11.72 5.67
N ARG A 76 -10.43 -13.01 6.04
CA ARG A 76 -11.40 -13.81 6.78
C ARG A 76 -11.35 -13.61 8.29
N GLU A 77 -10.32 -12.97 8.82
CA GLU A 77 -10.21 -12.68 10.25
C GLU A 77 -11.43 -11.91 10.77
N ASP A 78 -11.88 -12.22 11.99
CA ASP A 78 -13.10 -11.65 12.58
C ASP A 78 -13.05 -10.13 12.75
N ARG A 79 -11.84 -9.57 12.85
CA ARG A 79 -11.60 -8.12 12.95
C ARG A 79 -11.78 -7.37 11.61
N VAL A 80 -11.87 -8.08 10.49
CA VAL A 80 -12.03 -7.49 9.14
C VAL A 80 -13.50 -7.26 8.82
N SER A 81 -13.88 -6.01 8.57
CA SER A 81 -15.25 -5.66 8.20
C SER A 81 -15.54 -5.93 6.71
N ALA A 82 -16.84 -5.96 6.35
CA ALA A 82 -17.25 -6.02 4.95
C ALA A 82 -16.77 -4.80 4.13
N THR A 83 -16.63 -3.66 4.78
CA THR A 83 -16.09 -2.43 4.19
C THR A 83 -14.61 -2.61 3.83
N ASP A 84 -13.81 -3.18 4.73
CA ASP A 84 -12.39 -3.48 4.49
C ASP A 84 -12.21 -4.40 3.27
N ARG A 85 -13.02 -5.47 3.17
CA ARG A 85 -13.03 -6.41 2.03
C ARG A 85 -13.35 -5.73 0.72
N THR A 86 -14.32 -4.83 0.75
CA THR A 86 -14.71 -4.05 -0.42
C THR A 86 -13.55 -3.14 -0.87
N TYR A 87 -12.86 -2.49 0.07
CA TYR A 87 -11.71 -1.65 -0.26
C TYR A 87 -10.53 -2.47 -0.79
N VAL A 88 -10.20 -3.62 -0.21
CA VAL A 88 -9.14 -4.49 -0.77
C VAL A 88 -9.46 -4.95 -2.18
N ALA A 89 -10.71 -5.32 -2.48
CA ALA A 89 -11.12 -5.63 -3.86
C ALA A 89 -10.88 -4.45 -4.82
N VAL A 90 -11.26 -3.24 -4.41
CA VAL A 90 -11.06 -2.02 -5.21
C VAL A 90 -9.57 -1.69 -5.38
N LEU A 91 -8.77 -1.84 -4.33
CA LEU A 91 -7.32 -1.61 -4.37
C LEU A 91 -6.61 -2.60 -5.29
N ARG A 92 -7.02 -3.87 -5.30
CA ARG A 92 -6.51 -4.88 -6.23
C ARG A 92 -6.82 -4.54 -7.68
N ARG A 93 -8.02 -4.02 -7.94
CA ARG A 93 -8.41 -3.55 -9.29
C ARG A 93 -7.61 -2.32 -9.72
N LEU A 94 -7.41 -1.37 -8.81
CA LEU A 94 -6.54 -0.21 -9.06
C LEU A 94 -5.10 -0.67 -9.35
N ALA A 95 -4.58 -1.61 -8.58
CA ALA A 95 -3.23 -2.13 -8.77
C ALA A 95 -3.05 -2.80 -10.14
N HIS A 96 -4.04 -3.59 -10.60
CA HIS A 96 -4.05 -4.11 -11.97
C HIS A 96 -4.14 -3.00 -13.02
N SER A 97 -4.95 -1.96 -12.78
CA SER A 97 -5.07 -0.83 -13.72
C SER A 97 -3.75 -0.06 -13.86
N CYS A 98 -3.03 0.15 -12.76
CA CYS A 98 -1.70 0.74 -12.77
C CYS A 98 -0.70 -0.12 -13.54
N ASP A 99 -0.69 -1.43 -13.28
CA ASP A 99 0.22 -2.36 -13.92
C ASP A 99 -0.04 -2.48 -15.43
N GLN A 100 -1.31 -2.60 -15.83
CA GLN A 100 -1.72 -2.60 -17.24
C GLN A 100 -1.30 -1.32 -17.96
N PHE A 101 -1.47 -0.16 -17.33
CA PHE A 101 -1.08 1.12 -17.90
C PHE A 101 0.43 1.20 -18.15
N GLU A 102 1.25 0.81 -17.17
CA GLU A 102 2.71 0.81 -17.32
C GLU A 102 3.16 -0.16 -18.42
N CYS A 103 2.59 -1.37 -18.48
CA CYS A 103 2.88 -2.33 -19.55
C CYS A 103 2.51 -1.78 -20.93
N ALA A 104 1.35 -1.12 -21.05
CA ALA A 104 0.86 -0.58 -22.32
C ALA A 104 1.68 0.62 -22.81
N THR A 105 2.21 1.44 -21.91
CA THR A 105 2.91 2.70 -22.27
C THR A 105 4.42 2.54 -22.43
N THR A 106 5.04 1.59 -21.74
CA THR A 106 6.49 1.36 -21.82
C THR A 106 6.88 0.28 -22.83
N GLY A 107 5.92 -0.52 -23.30
CA GLY A 107 6.16 -1.67 -24.18
C GLY A 107 7.07 -2.74 -23.56
N SER A 108 7.41 -2.60 -22.28
CA SER A 108 8.37 -3.41 -21.55
C SER A 108 7.69 -4.02 -20.33
N SER A 109 8.08 -5.25 -19.97
CA SER A 109 7.66 -5.84 -18.70
C SER A 109 8.17 -4.99 -17.53
N PRO A 110 7.39 -4.87 -16.43
CA PRO A 110 7.85 -4.21 -15.22
C PRO A 110 9.20 -4.76 -14.75
N SER A 111 10.00 -3.91 -14.10
CA SER A 111 11.27 -4.33 -13.50
C SER A 111 11.04 -5.53 -12.57
N MET A 112 11.79 -6.61 -12.78
CA MET A 112 11.75 -7.80 -11.93
C MET A 112 12.87 -7.79 -10.88
N MET A 113 13.54 -6.65 -10.69
CA MET A 113 14.65 -6.50 -9.74
C MET A 113 14.23 -6.82 -8.31
N TRP A 114 12.97 -6.56 -7.95
CA TRP A 114 12.40 -6.89 -6.65
C TRP A 114 12.60 -8.37 -6.28
N ARG A 115 12.55 -9.30 -7.25
CA ARG A 115 12.69 -10.75 -6.96
C ARG A 115 14.03 -11.03 -6.32
N ASN A 116 15.11 -10.63 -6.97
CA ASN A 116 16.47 -10.90 -6.50
C ASN A 116 16.73 -10.23 -5.14
N VAL A 117 16.24 -8.99 -4.98
CA VAL A 117 16.43 -8.22 -3.74
C VAL A 117 15.65 -8.84 -2.57
N PHE A 118 14.38 -9.17 -2.77
CA PHE A 118 13.54 -9.77 -1.72
C PHE A 118 14.04 -11.16 -1.36
N TRP A 119 14.40 -11.97 -2.35
CA TRP A 119 15.00 -13.29 -2.12
C TRP A 119 16.33 -13.20 -1.40
N GLY A 120 17.19 -12.26 -1.77
CA GLY A 120 18.48 -12.02 -1.12
C GLY A 120 18.30 -11.63 0.35
N ALA A 121 17.34 -10.75 0.64
CA ALA A 121 16.99 -10.34 2.00
C ALA A 121 16.42 -11.51 2.82
N LYS A 122 15.44 -12.25 2.27
CA LYS A 122 14.84 -13.43 2.91
C LYS A 122 15.91 -14.46 3.26
N ARG A 123 16.71 -14.88 2.27
CA ARG A 123 17.72 -15.93 2.44
C ARG A 123 18.75 -15.58 3.53
N LYS A 124 19.16 -14.31 3.63
CA LYS A 124 20.08 -13.87 4.70
C LYS A 124 19.44 -13.92 6.09
N ALA A 125 18.12 -13.78 6.17
CA ALA A 125 17.36 -13.79 7.42
C ALA A 125 16.85 -15.18 7.83
N MET A 126 16.94 -16.21 6.97
CA MET A 126 16.49 -17.58 7.30
C MET A 126 17.52 -18.34 8.15
N ASP A 127 17.84 -17.76 9.31
CA ASP A 127 18.38 -18.51 10.45
C ASP A 127 17.19 -18.95 11.32
N GLU A 128 16.90 -20.24 11.31
CA GLU A 128 15.78 -20.84 12.07
C GLU A 128 15.95 -20.71 13.59
N THR A 129 17.17 -20.43 14.06
CA THR A 129 17.45 -20.22 15.48
C THR A 129 17.29 -18.77 15.93
N ALA A 130 17.22 -17.82 14.99
CA ALA A 130 17.01 -16.42 15.28
C ALA A 130 15.55 -16.13 15.65
N SER A 131 15.34 -15.20 16.58
CA SER A 131 13.98 -14.74 16.91
C SER A 131 13.33 -14.05 15.70
N PRO A 132 11.98 -14.05 15.60
CA PRO A 132 11.28 -13.42 14.47
C PRO A 132 11.65 -11.95 14.27
N ALA A 133 11.77 -11.20 15.36
CA ALA A 133 12.22 -9.81 15.32
C ALA A 133 13.64 -9.70 14.72
N GLU A 134 14.58 -10.57 15.12
CA GLU A 134 15.93 -10.51 14.58
C GLU A 134 16.00 -10.92 13.11
N GLN A 135 15.20 -11.88 12.67
CA GLN A 135 15.04 -12.19 11.24
C GLN A 135 14.59 -10.95 10.45
N GLY A 136 13.62 -10.20 10.99
CA GLY A 136 13.16 -8.93 10.41
C GLY A 136 14.29 -7.91 10.29
N ARG A 137 15.07 -7.72 11.38
CA ARG A 137 16.22 -6.78 11.37
C ARG A 137 17.31 -7.19 10.38
N ILE A 138 17.64 -8.48 10.30
CA ILE A 138 18.65 -9.00 9.36
C ILE A 138 18.23 -8.72 7.91
N ALA A 139 16.97 -9.00 7.55
CA ALA A 139 16.44 -8.72 6.22
C ALA A 139 16.46 -7.22 5.90
N ALA A 140 16.10 -6.36 6.86
CA ALA A 140 16.15 -4.92 6.68
C ALA A 140 17.59 -4.43 6.39
N ARG A 141 18.56 -4.87 7.19
CA ARG A 141 19.99 -4.55 6.98
C ARG A 141 20.51 -5.04 5.63
N ALA A 142 20.10 -6.24 5.23
CA ALA A 142 20.44 -6.81 3.93
C ALA A 142 19.91 -5.94 2.78
N LEU A 143 18.62 -5.58 2.83
CA LEU A 143 17.99 -4.76 1.81
C LEU A 143 18.60 -3.36 1.76
N ARG A 144 18.87 -2.73 2.90
CA ARG A 144 19.55 -1.43 2.94
C ARG A 144 20.92 -1.46 2.28
N THR A 145 21.71 -2.50 2.58
CA THR A 145 23.06 -2.67 2.05
C THR A 145 23.04 -2.90 0.54
N GLU A 146 22.20 -3.82 0.06
CA GLU A 146 22.09 -4.16 -1.36
C GLU A 146 21.61 -2.98 -2.21
N ARG A 147 20.80 -2.09 -1.62
CA ARG A 147 20.26 -0.92 -2.33
C ARG A 147 21.05 0.37 -2.11
N GLY A 148 22.20 0.31 -1.44
CA GLY A 148 23.01 1.49 -1.14
C GLY A 148 22.33 2.48 -0.17
N LEU A 149 21.24 2.08 0.48
CA LEU A 149 20.49 2.91 1.43
C LEU A 149 21.22 3.05 2.78
N SER A 150 22.28 2.29 2.99
CA SER A 150 23.19 2.44 4.13
C SER A 150 24.16 3.62 3.97
N GLN A 151 24.29 4.18 2.76
CA GLN A 151 25.22 5.27 2.48
C GLN A 151 24.59 6.63 2.82
N GLY A 152 25.40 7.56 3.34
CA GLY A 152 24.98 8.95 3.58
C GLY A 152 24.36 9.23 4.96
N ALA A 153 24.31 8.25 5.86
CA ALA A 153 23.95 8.40 7.28
C ALA A 153 22.64 9.19 7.56
N THR A 154 21.73 9.22 6.59
CA THR A 154 20.45 9.94 6.63
C THR A 154 19.27 8.97 6.70
N GLY A 155 18.11 9.49 7.11
CA GLY A 155 16.85 8.76 7.01
C GLY A 155 16.47 8.47 5.56
N ILE A 156 15.74 7.38 5.33
CA ILE A 156 15.34 6.96 3.98
C ILE A 156 13.91 7.32 3.63
N GLY A 157 13.12 7.90 4.55
CA GLY A 157 11.68 8.06 4.38
C GLY A 157 11.26 8.89 3.15
N SER A 158 12.14 9.78 2.68
CA SER A 158 11.91 10.61 1.49
C SER A 158 12.14 9.87 0.18
N VAL A 159 13.12 8.97 0.14
CA VAL A 159 13.55 8.26 -1.07
C VAL A 159 12.96 6.86 -1.20
N PHE A 160 12.47 6.29 -0.09
CA PHE A 160 12.05 4.90 -0.02
C PHE A 160 11.00 4.52 -1.06
N ARG A 161 9.94 5.33 -1.24
CA ARG A 161 8.90 5.09 -2.27
C ARG A 161 9.49 5.01 -3.67
N GLN A 162 10.40 5.92 -4.01
CA GLN A 162 11.03 5.95 -5.33
C GLN A 162 11.92 4.72 -5.51
N HIS A 163 12.67 4.31 -4.49
CA HIS A 163 13.45 3.06 -4.55
C HIS A 163 12.58 1.82 -4.78
N LEU A 164 11.45 1.70 -4.07
CA LEU A 164 10.51 0.59 -4.28
C LEU A 164 9.96 0.56 -5.71
N ARG A 165 9.57 1.73 -6.25
CA ARG A 165 9.09 1.82 -7.64
C ARG A 165 10.17 1.40 -8.65
N HIS A 166 11.43 1.79 -8.45
CA HIS A 166 12.54 1.34 -9.31
C HIS A 166 12.80 -0.16 -9.23
N LEU A 167 12.51 -0.81 -8.11
CA LEU A 167 12.56 -2.26 -7.99
C LEU A 167 11.44 -2.98 -8.75
N GLY A 168 10.43 -2.24 -9.21
CA GLY A 168 9.23 -2.77 -9.83
C GLY A 168 8.09 -3.03 -8.86
N VAL A 169 8.19 -2.56 -7.60
CA VAL A 169 7.08 -2.64 -6.64
C VAL A 169 6.06 -1.55 -6.96
N LEU A 170 4.79 -1.93 -7.05
CA LEU A 170 3.71 -0.96 -7.16
C LEU A 170 3.40 -0.39 -5.77
N VAL A 171 3.46 0.94 -5.63
CA VAL A 171 3.21 1.64 -4.36
C VAL A 171 1.97 2.51 -4.52
N VAL A 172 0.88 2.14 -3.85
CA VAL A 172 -0.40 2.84 -3.91
C VAL A 172 -0.70 3.49 -2.56
N GLU A 173 -0.98 4.79 -2.56
CA GLU A 173 -1.43 5.51 -1.37
C GLU A 173 -2.72 6.24 -1.72
N THR A 174 -3.81 5.89 -1.04
CA THR A 174 -5.12 6.52 -1.25
C THR A 174 -5.88 6.56 0.08
N PRO A 175 -6.67 7.62 0.34
CA PRO A 175 -7.45 7.70 1.56
C PRO A 175 -8.63 6.73 1.47
N VAL A 176 -8.81 5.97 2.55
CA VAL A 176 -9.86 4.98 2.70
C VAL A 176 -10.54 5.23 4.05
N PRO A 177 -11.57 6.10 4.10
CA PRO A 177 -12.07 6.68 5.35
C PRO A 177 -12.75 5.69 6.29
N ASP A 178 -13.46 4.73 5.74
CA ASP A 178 -14.30 3.80 6.51
C ASP A 178 -13.63 2.43 6.71
N SER A 179 -12.35 2.30 6.36
CA SER A 179 -11.57 1.08 6.55
C SER A 179 -10.66 1.19 7.76
N LYS A 180 -10.55 0.08 8.49
CA LYS A 180 -9.58 -0.08 9.59
C LYS A 180 -8.20 -0.52 9.12
N ILE A 181 -8.06 -0.83 7.83
CA ILE A 181 -6.80 -1.24 7.22
C ILE A 181 -5.86 -0.03 7.15
N GLU A 182 -4.67 -0.18 7.73
CA GLU A 182 -3.58 0.80 7.62
C GLU A 182 -2.75 0.54 6.37
N GLY A 183 -2.44 -0.74 6.12
CA GLY A 183 -1.70 -1.20 4.97
C GLY A 183 -2.14 -2.58 4.51
N CYS A 184 -1.85 -2.89 3.26
CA CYS A 184 -1.91 -4.26 2.78
C CYS A 184 -0.93 -4.49 1.62
N SER A 185 -0.52 -5.73 1.46
CA SER A 185 0.39 -6.14 0.40
C SER A 185 -0.16 -7.32 -0.35
N PHE A 186 0.02 -7.37 -1.66
CA PHE A 186 -0.42 -8.49 -2.48
C PHE A 186 0.29 -8.48 -3.83
N TYR A 187 0.23 -9.62 -4.51
CA TYR A 187 0.69 -9.73 -5.88
C TYR A 187 -0.44 -9.45 -6.87
N VAL A 188 -0.10 -8.76 -7.95
CA VAL A 188 -0.97 -8.57 -9.13
C VAL A 188 -0.34 -9.21 -10.35
N GLN A 189 -1.17 -9.64 -11.29
CA GLN A 189 -0.74 -10.34 -12.50
C GLN A 189 -1.58 -9.86 -13.68
N SER A 190 -1.03 -8.94 -14.48
CA SER A 190 -1.71 -8.46 -15.71
C SER A 190 -1.38 -9.31 -16.95
N GLY A 191 -0.44 -10.27 -16.85
CA GLY A 191 -0.04 -11.13 -17.96
C GLY A 191 0.55 -12.48 -17.54
N PRO A 192 0.83 -13.40 -18.48
CA PRO A 192 1.19 -14.79 -18.18
C PRO A 192 2.50 -14.98 -17.39
N GLN A 193 3.41 -14.01 -17.39
CA GLN A 193 4.74 -14.13 -16.79
C GLN A 193 5.14 -13.00 -15.83
N ALA A 194 4.30 -11.99 -15.63
CA ALA A 194 4.63 -10.82 -14.81
C ALA A 194 3.79 -10.80 -13.54
N ILE A 195 4.32 -11.42 -12.49
CA ILE A 195 3.83 -11.21 -11.13
C ILE A 195 4.52 -9.97 -10.58
N ARG A 196 3.73 -9.04 -10.05
CA ARG A 196 4.25 -7.78 -9.51
C ARG A 196 3.80 -7.58 -8.05
N PRO A 197 4.72 -7.32 -7.12
CA PRO A 197 4.37 -6.97 -5.76
C PRO A 197 3.72 -5.59 -5.75
N SER A 198 2.61 -5.47 -5.03
CA SER A 198 1.89 -4.24 -4.77
C SER A 198 1.78 -4.05 -3.27
N ILE A 199 2.07 -2.83 -2.82
CA ILE A 199 1.82 -2.40 -1.45
C ILE A 199 0.88 -1.20 -1.45
N PHE A 200 0.04 -1.17 -0.44
CA PHE A 200 -0.91 -0.11 -0.19
C PHE A 200 -0.71 0.47 1.21
N ALA A 201 -0.88 1.80 1.33
CA ALA A 201 -1.04 2.45 2.63
C ALA A 201 -2.22 3.43 2.60
N ASN A 202 -3.04 3.38 3.65
CA ASN A 202 -4.17 4.26 3.85
C ASN A 202 -3.69 5.66 4.21
N SER A 203 -4.06 6.65 3.40
CA SER A 203 -3.71 8.05 3.68
C SER A 203 -4.77 8.83 4.44
N PHE A 204 -5.91 8.22 4.77
CA PHE A 204 -6.96 8.86 5.54
C PHE A 204 -6.59 8.95 7.02
N ARG A 205 -6.61 10.17 7.58
CA ARG A 205 -6.22 10.48 8.97
C ARG A 205 -4.85 9.89 9.34
N SER A 206 -3.96 9.76 8.36
CA SER A 206 -2.63 9.18 8.52
C SER A 206 -1.57 10.20 8.11
N SER A 207 -0.47 10.27 8.85
CA SER A 207 0.63 11.16 8.55
C SER A 207 1.54 10.56 7.47
N TRP A 208 2.31 11.41 6.77
CA TRP A 208 3.38 10.93 5.87
C TRP A 208 4.35 9.99 6.60
N PHE A 209 4.70 10.36 7.83
CA PHE A 209 5.69 9.68 8.67
C PHE A 209 5.23 8.28 9.09
N HIS A 210 3.95 8.14 9.47
CA HIS A 210 3.35 6.86 9.81
C HIS A 210 3.25 5.94 8.59
N ARG A 211 2.84 6.48 7.43
CA ARG A 211 2.80 5.67 6.19
C ARG A 211 4.15 5.11 5.77
N ASN A 212 5.26 5.76 6.10
CA ASN A 212 6.58 5.18 5.85
C ASN A 212 6.79 3.87 6.60
N PHE A 213 6.35 3.83 7.86
CA PHE A 213 6.38 2.61 8.66
C PHE A 213 5.49 1.53 8.04
N VAL A 214 4.22 1.85 7.77
CA VAL A 214 3.25 0.92 7.15
C VAL A 214 3.81 0.35 5.85
N LEU A 215 4.33 1.18 4.93
CA LEU A 215 4.89 0.69 3.67
C LEU A 215 6.09 -0.24 3.88
N CYS A 216 6.96 0.01 4.86
CA CYS A 216 8.07 -0.90 5.17
C CYS A 216 7.57 -2.21 5.81
N HIS A 217 6.57 -2.12 6.68
CA HIS A 217 5.93 -3.27 7.33
C HIS A 217 5.32 -4.20 6.26
N GLU A 218 4.56 -3.65 5.31
CA GLU A 218 3.99 -4.38 4.18
C GLU A 218 5.05 -5.02 3.26
N ILE A 219 6.21 -4.38 3.10
CA ILE A 219 7.33 -4.97 2.36
C ILE A 219 7.90 -6.20 3.08
N ALA A 220 7.97 -6.19 4.40
CA ALA A 220 8.47 -7.33 5.16
C ALA A 220 7.63 -8.57 4.89
N HIS A 221 6.31 -8.43 4.90
CA HIS A 221 5.43 -9.53 4.55
C HIS A 221 5.58 -10.01 3.11
N LEU A 222 5.81 -9.11 2.14
CA LEU A 222 6.15 -9.54 0.77
C LEU A 222 7.47 -10.30 0.69
N ILE A 223 8.43 -10.02 1.58
CA ILE A 223 9.71 -10.74 1.65
C ILE A 223 9.51 -12.12 2.28
N PHE A 224 8.78 -12.21 3.39
CA PHE A 224 8.72 -13.42 4.21
C PHE A 224 7.55 -14.33 3.86
N ASP A 225 6.38 -13.77 3.52
CA ASP A 225 5.13 -14.52 3.42
C ASP A 225 4.77 -14.89 1.98
N ALA A 226 5.50 -14.35 0.99
CA ALA A 226 5.22 -14.56 -0.43
C ALA A 226 5.27 -16.02 -0.91
N GLU A 227 5.87 -16.93 -0.14
CA GLU A 227 5.91 -18.36 -0.48
C GLU A 227 5.03 -19.24 0.40
N SER A 228 4.58 -18.74 1.55
CA SER A 228 3.81 -19.53 2.52
C SER A 228 2.34 -19.12 2.54
N GLU A 229 2.05 -17.82 2.44
CA GLU A 229 0.71 -17.24 2.56
C GLU A 229 0.66 -15.88 1.83
N GLY A 230 0.22 -15.87 0.58
CA GLY A 230 0.42 -14.76 -0.38
C GLY A 230 -0.34 -13.44 -0.15
N ALA A 231 -0.27 -12.81 1.03
CA ALA A 231 -0.50 -11.36 1.27
C ALA A 231 -0.70 -10.93 2.73
N SER A 232 -0.14 -9.76 3.07
CA SER A 232 -0.34 -8.80 4.17
C SER A 232 -1.63 -8.11 4.59
N ILE A 233 -2.01 -8.01 5.88
CA ILE A 233 -2.96 -6.95 6.34
C ILE A 233 -2.61 -6.43 7.75
N ASP A 234 -2.43 -5.11 7.87
CA ASP A 234 -2.22 -4.39 9.14
C ASP A 234 -3.49 -3.61 9.60
N PHE A 235 -3.75 -3.58 10.91
CA PHE A 235 -4.96 -3.01 11.53
C PHE A 235 -4.66 -1.92 12.56
N LYS A 236 -5.52 -0.90 12.63
CA LYS A 236 -5.52 0.12 13.70
C LYS A 236 -5.75 -0.49 15.09
N THR A 237 -4.79 -0.32 16.00
CA THR A 237 -4.95 -0.56 17.43
C THR A 237 -5.56 0.67 18.11
N GLU A 238 -6.86 0.60 18.43
CA GLU A 238 -7.54 1.53 19.34
C GLU A 238 -7.91 0.73 20.61
N ASP A 239 -7.00 0.67 21.59
CA ASP A 239 -7.25 0.52 23.04
C ASP A 239 -6.00 0.00 23.80
N GLU A 240 -5.37 0.87 24.59
CA GLU A 240 -4.19 0.60 25.44
C GLU A 240 -4.50 -0.14 26.76
N SER A 241 -5.70 -0.69 26.96
CA SER A 241 -6.06 -1.34 28.24
C SER A 241 -6.33 -2.85 28.15
N SER A 242 -5.98 -3.49 27.04
CA SER A 242 -6.10 -4.96 26.89
C SER A 242 -4.74 -5.65 27.08
N ILE A 243 -4.27 -5.71 28.32
CA ILE A 243 -3.22 -6.66 28.73
C ILE A 243 -3.82 -8.07 28.56
N GLY A 244 -3.69 -8.66 27.38
CA GLY A 244 -4.28 -9.98 27.13
C GLY A 244 -4.37 -10.54 25.71
N SER A 245 -3.86 -9.89 24.64
CA SER A 245 -3.72 -10.59 23.34
C SER A 245 -2.34 -11.24 23.22
N LEU A 246 -2.21 -12.47 23.72
CA LEU A 246 -1.02 -13.33 23.59
C LEU A 246 -0.72 -13.78 22.14
N SER A 247 -1.06 -12.98 21.12
CA SER A 247 -0.70 -13.27 19.73
C SER A 247 -0.58 -12.01 18.87
N GLU A 248 0.40 -11.14 19.14
CA GLU A 248 1.12 -10.57 17.99
C GLU A 248 1.71 -11.77 17.26
N SER A 249 1.18 -12.09 16.07
CA SER A 249 1.66 -13.25 15.34
C SER A 249 3.17 -13.12 15.10
N VAL A 250 3.89 -14.24 15.07
CA VAL A 250 5.33 -14.28 14.76
C VAL A 250 5.67 -13.45 13.51
N THR A 251 4.75 -13.42 12.55
CA THR A 251 4.83 -12.63 11.32
C THR A 251 4.78 -11.12 11.57
N GLU A 252 3.86 -10.65 12.41
CA GLU A 252 3.74 -9.22 12.75
C GLU A 252 4.99 -8.71 13.47
N GLN A 253 5.49 -9.45 14.46
CA GLN A 253 6.72 -9.09 15.19
C GLN A 253 7.92 -8.94 14.25
N ARG A 254 8.01 -9.82 13.24
CA ARG A 254 9.05 -9.77 12.21
C ARG A 254 8.88 -8.54 11.31
N ALA A 255 7.66 -8.25 10.88
CA ALA A 255 7.36 -7.12 10.01
C ALA A 255 7.64 -5.78 10.70
N ASP A 256 7.27 -5.66 11.97
CA ASP A 256 7.54 -4.49 12.81
C ASP A 256 9.03 -4.23 13.02
N ALA A 257 9.77 -5.28 13.35
CA ALA A 257 11.23 -5.19 13.53
C ALA A 257 11.93 -4.87 12.21
N PHE A 258 11.46 -5.44 11.08
CA PHE A 258 11.94 -5.08 9.75
C PHE A 258 11.70 -3.60 9.46
N ALA A 259 10.48 -3.10 9.65
CA ALA A 259 10.12 -1.73 9.34
C ALA A 259 10.92 -0.72 10.17
N GLN A 260 11.07 -0.99 11.46
CA GLN A 260 11.89 -0.16 12.35
C GLN A 260 13.36 -0.15 11.94
N GLU A 261 14.00 -1.31 11.76
CA GLU A 261 15.42 -1.37 11.41
C GLU A 261 15.66 -0.81 9.99
N MET A 262 14.70 -0.95 9.08
CA MET A 262 14.77 -0.40 7.74
C MET A 262 14.76 1.13 7.77
N LEU A 263 13.94 1.74 8.62
CA LEU A 263 13.74 3.19 8.66
C LEU A 263 14.68 3.92 9.63
N VAL A 264 14.87 3.35 10.82
CA VAL A 264 15.61 3.94 11.94
C VAL A 264 16.67 2.95 12.48
N PRO A 265 17.68 2.56 11.67
CA PRO A 265 18.81 1.81 12.22
C PRO A 265 19.52 2.62 13.30
N ALA A 266 20.01 1.96 14.34
CA ALA A 266 20.71 2.62 15.46
C ALA A 266 21.92 3.48 15.00
N SER A 267 22.60 3.08 13.92
CA SER A 267 23.70 3.85 13.35
C SER A 267 23.24 5.19 12.74
N VAL A 268 22.12 5.19 12.02
CA VAL A 268 21.51 6.40 11.44
C VAL A 268 20.99 7.30 12.55
N LEU A 269 20.30 6.71 13.53
CA LEU A 269 19.78 7.45 14.67
C LEU A 269 20.88 8.19 15.43
N ARG A 270 22.02 7.51 15.69
CA ARG A 270 23.21 8.11 16.29
C ARG A 270 23.73 9.28 15.49
N HIS A 271 23.88 9.10 14.17
CA HIS A 271 24.42 10.13 13.30
C HIS A 271 23.52 11.36 13.25
N VAL A 272 22.21 11.17 13.05
CA VAL A 272 21.23 12.26 13.00
C VAL A 272 21.20 13.03 14.32
N ALA A 273 21.25 12.33 15.45
CA ALA A 273 21.32 12.96 16.77
C ALA A 273 22.59 13.80 16.95
N GLN A 274 23.76 13.25 16.60
CA GLN A 274 25.04 13.95 16.69
C GLN A 274 25.10 15.17 15.77
N ALA A 275 24.67 15.03 14.52
CA ALA A 275 24.66 16.10 13.54
C ALA A 275 23.70 17.24 13.91
N SER A 276 22.71 16.97 14.75
CA SER A 276 21.71 17.94 15.20
C SER A 276 21.95 18.42 16.63
N GLY A 277 23.01 17.96 17.30
CA GLY A 277 23.32 18.35 18.69
C GLY A 277 22.35 17.80 19.75
N ILE A 278 21.58 16.75 19.43
CA ILE A 278 20.53 16.23 20.30
C ILE A 278 21.11 15.52 21.52
N ASN A 279 20.64 15.90 22.70
CA ASN A 279 20.98 15.25 23.96
C ASN A 279 19.84 14.35 24.42
N TRP A 280 19.99 13.04 24.23
CA TRP A 280 18.98 12.04 24.61
C TRP A 280 18.55 12.10 26.09
N LYS A 281 19.40 12.54 27.01
CA LYS A 281 19.03 12.66 28.43
C LYS A 281 18.10 13.84 28.71
N ARG A 282 18.02 14.80 27.80
CA ARG A 282 17.23 16.03 27.89
C ARG A 282 16.54 16.28 26.54
N LEU A 283 15.82 15.26 26.06
CA LEU A 283 15.12 15.37 24.79
C LEU A 283 13.95 16.34 24.92
N GLU A 284 13.93 17.38 24.11
CA GLU A 284 12.85 18.38 24.05
C GLU A 284 11.97 18.22 22.81
N ALA A 285 10.87 18.97 22.74
CA ALA A 285 9.92 18.91 21.62
C ALA A 285 10.58 19.30 20.28
N GLU A 286 11.51 20.26 20.30
CA GLU A 286 12.28 20.68 19.12
C GLU A 286 13.22 19.58 18.62
N ASP A 287 13.86 18.85 19.53
CA ASP A 287 14.72 17.71 19.19
C ASP A 287 13.89 16.61 18.53
N LEU A 288 12.74 16.28 19.10
CA LEU A 288 11.86 15.25 18.57
C LEU A 288 11.30 15.65 17.19
N ALA A 289 10.90 16.91 17.01
CA ALA A 289 10.51 17.45 15.70
C ALA A 289 11.65 17.31 14.69
N THR A 290 12.89 17.60 15.10
CA THR A 290 14.08 17.49 14.25
C THR A 290 14.35 16.04 13.85
N LEU A 291 14.23 15.09 14.78
CA LEU A 291 14.36 13.66 14.50
C LEU A 291 13.29 13.19 13.51
N VAL A 292 12.02 13.52 13.75
CA VAL A 292 10.90 13.17 12.86
C VAL A 292 11.10 13.77 11.47
N ALA A 293 11.53 15.04 11.37
CA ALA A 293 11.77 15.70 10.09
C ALA A 293 12.93 15.07 9.30
N LYS A 294 14.05 14.77 9.96
CA LYS A 294 15.26 14.25 9.30
C LYS A 294 15.18 12.76 8.96
N LEU A 295 14.51 11.97 9.81
CA LEU A 295 14.30 10.55 9.55
C LEU A 295 13.09 10.31 8.65
N GLU A 296 12.13 11.22 8.70
CA GLU A 296 10.80 11.11 8.12
C GLU A 296 10.02 9.89 8.63
N VAL A 297 10.06 9.67 9.93
CA VAL A 297 9.41 8.53 10.60
C VAL A 297 8.67 9.06 11.82
N GLU A 298 7.55 8.43 12.18
CA GLU A 298 6.78 8.86 13.34
C GLU A 298 7.57 8.75 14.65
N ALA A 299 7.33 9.67 15.58
CA ALA A 299 8.05 9.75 16.85
C ALA A 299 8.06 8.43 17.62
N ARG A 300 6.91 7.72 17.65
CA ARG A 300 6.78 6.43 18.34
C ARG A 300 7.84 5.41 17.91
N VAL A 301 8.03 5.24 16.60
CA VAL A 301 9.00 4.30 16.03
C VAL A 301 10.43 4.75 16.32
N ILE A 302 10.70 6.06 16.25
CA ILE A 302 12.01 6.62 16.60
C ILE A 302 12.35 6.36 18.07
N LEU A 303 11.41 6.59 18.98
CA LEU A 303 11.59 6.37 20.41
C LEU A 303 11.76 4.88 20.74
N ARG A 304 11.01 3.99 20.09
CA ARG A 304 11.20 2.53 20.20
C ARG A 304 12.61 2.11 19.76
N ALA A 305 13.05 2.60 18.60
CA ALA A 305 14.43 2.38 18.13
C ALA A 305 15.49 2.99 19.07
N ALA A 306 15.20 4.13 19.70
CA ALA A 306 16.09 4.76 20.67
C ALA A 306 16.27 3.92 21.94
N VAL A 307 15.20 3.29 22.43
CA VAL A 307 15.26 2.36 23.56
C VAL A 307 16.06 1.11 23.22
N GLU A 308 15.76 0.47 22.08
CA GLU A 308 16.51 -0.71 21.62
C GLU A 308 18.00 -0.39 21.38
N GLY A 309 18.29 0.79 20.84
CA GLY A 309 19.64 1.30 20.63
C GLY A 309 20.34 1.79 21.90
N LYS A 310 19.68 1.73 23.07
CA LYS A 310 20.18 2.19 24.38
C LYS A 310 20.55 3.68 24.42
N PHE A 311 19.88 4.50 23.61
CA PHE A 311 19.98 5.96 23.66
C PHE A 311 19.07 6.53 24.76
N LEU A 312 17.93 5.88 24.99
CA LEU A 312 16.94 6.18 26.01
C LEU A 312 16.62 4.92 26.81
N ASP A 313 16.15 5.09 28.03
CA ASP A 313 15.43 4.04 28.77
C ASP A 313 13.91 4.12 28.49
N ALA A 314 13.16 3.12 28.96
CA ALA A 314 11.71 3.05 28.75
C ALA A 314 10.97 4.24 29.38
N GLU A 315 11.42 4.72 30.53
CA GLU A 315 10.83 5.88 31.21
C GLU A 315 11.06 7.17 30.40
N GLY A 316 12.27 7.38 29.90
CA GLY A 316 12.61 8.51 29.03
C GLY A 316 11.83 8.50 27.74
N ALA A 317 11.62 7.33 27.13
CA ALA A 317 10.76 7.20 25.96
C ALA A 317 9.29 7.53 26.28
N ALA A 318 8.75 7.06 27.40
CA ALA A 318 7.38 7.37 27.83
C ALA A 318 7.20 8.90 28.08
N ARG A 319 8.18 9.56 28.71
CA ARG A 319 8.18 11.02 28.85
C ARG A 319 8.25 11.73 27.50
N ALA A 320 9.09 11.25 26.58
CA ALA A 320 9.23 11.85 25.26
C ALA A 320 7.97 11.71 24.39
N GLN A 321 7.17 10.66 24.59
CA GLN A 321 5.90 10.47 23.87
C GLN A 321 4.86 11.55 24.17
N THR A 322 4.94 12.21 25.33
CA THR A 322 3.99 13.26 25.74
C THR A 322 4.38 14.65 25.24
N LEU A 323 5.56 14.80 24.61
CA LEU A 323 6.01 16.07 24.06
C LEU A 323 5.17 16.48 22.85
N ASP A 324 4.65 17.71 22.85
CA ASP A 324 4.01 18.29 21.66
C ASP A 324 5.06 18.89 20.73
N TYR A 325 5.50 18.10 19.75
CA TYR A 325 6.48 18.50 18.75
C TYR A 325 5.84 19.01 17.43
N ARG A 326 4.50 19.05 17.35
CA ARG A 326 3.80 19.24 16.07
C ARG A 326 4.03 20.64 15.47
N ALA A 327 3.96 21.67 16.30
CA ALA A 327 4.14 23.06 15.86
C ALA A 327 5.55 23.28 15.27
N HIS A 328 6.58 22.74 15.93
CA HIS A 328 7.95 22.77 15.44
C HIS A 328 8.11 21.97 14.15
N LEU A 329 7.51 20.78 14.06
CA LEU A 329 7.59 19.94 12.88
C LEU A 329 6.95 20.60 11.63
N GLU A 330 5.82 21.29 11.81
CA GLU A 330 5.17 22.06 10.72
C GLU A 330 6.05 23.20 10.16
N GLN A 331 7.03 23.68 10.95
CA GLN A 331 8.02 24.67 10.50
C GLN A 331 9.18 24.02 9.73
N LEU A 332 9.52 22.78 10.07
CA LEU A 332 10.63 22.05 9.47
C LEU A 332 10.27 21.37 8.14
N THR A 333 9.00 20.99 7.94
CA THR A 333 8.59 20.27 6.72
C THR A 333 7.11 20.46 6.36
N GLU A 334 6.84 20.67 5.07
CA GLU A 334 5.47 20.72 4.54
C GLU A 334 4.72 19.39 4.69
N ARG A 335 5.45 18.26 4.82
CA ARG A 335 4.87 16.93 4.97
C ARG A 335 4.10 16.73 6.27
N ALA A 336 4.33 17.62 7.25
CA ALA A 336 3.61 17.64 8.51
C ALA A 336 2.33 18.48 8.46
N LEU A 337 2.12 19.26 7.40
CA LEU A 337 0.95 20.11 7.28
C LEU A 337 -0.32 19.27 7.06
N PRO A 338 -1.40 19.53 7.81
CA PRO A 338 -2.73 19.07 7.45
C PRO A 338 -3.11 19.52 6.04
N ALA A 339 -3.91 18.71 5.32
CA ALA A 339 -4.33 19.00 3.96
C ALA A 339 -4.90 20.42 3.78
N MET A 340 -5.74 20.88 4.72
CA MET A 340 -6.31 22.24 4.66
C MET A 340 -5.26 23.34 4.77
N LYS A 341 -4.25 23.19 5.66
CA LYS A 341 -3.14 24.14 5.76
C LYS A 341 -2.26 24.09 4.51
N TYR A 342 -2.01 22.89 3.96
CA TYR A 342 -1.26 22.71 2.73
C TYR A 342 -1.91 23.43 1.55
N PHE A 343 -3.22 23.24 1.33
CA PHE A 343 -3.95 23.93 0.27
C PHE A 343 -4.11 25.44 0.53
N GLY A 344 -4.09 25.88 1.79
CA GLY A 344 -4.00 27.31 2.10
C GLY A 344 -2.70 27.94 1.59
N ARG A 345 -1.59 27.18 1.60
CA ARG A 345 -0.29 27.61 1.05
C ARG A 345 -0.18 27.41 -0.47
N HIS A 346 -0.94 26.45 -1.02
CA HIS A 346 -0.92 26.06 -2.43
C HIS A 346 -2.34 25.99 -3.02
N PRO A 347 -3.06 27.12 -3.12
CA PRO A 347 -4.44 27.12 -3.59
C PRO A 347 -4.59 26.56 -5.02
N GLU A 348 -3.58 26.75 -5.86
CA GLU A 348 -3.51 26.25 -7.24
C GLU A 348 -3.58 24.71 -7.31
N LYS A 349 -3.16 24.00 -6.27
CA LYS A 349 -3.15 22.53 -6.23
C LYS A 349 -4.49 21.94 -5.79
N LYS A 350 -5.42 22.75 -5.26
CA LYS A 350 -6.67 22.27 -4.66
C LYS A 350 -7.64 21.71 -5.70
N SER A 351 -7.84 22.42 -6.81
CA SER A 351 -8.73 22.01 -7.91
C SER A 351 -8.23 20.73 -8.58
N ASP A 352 -6.92 20.61 -8.79
CA ASP A 352 -6.29 19.42 -9.36
C ASP A 352 -6.40 18.19 -8.44
N TRP A 353 -6.59 18.41 -7.13
CA TRP A 353 -6.57 17.34 -6.13
C TRP A 353 -7.93 16.69 -5.86
N LEU A 354 -9.03 17.44 -5.88
CA LEU A 354 -10.30 16.94 -5.34
C LEU A 354 -11.26 16.40 -6.40
N GLU A 355 -11.42 17.08 -7.54
CA GLU A 355 -12.51 16.76 -8.48
C GLU A 355 -12.09 15.78 -9.58
N LYS A 356 -10.82 15.83 -9.99
CA LYS A 356 -10.32 15.06 -11.14
C LYS A 356 -9.82 13.65 -10.78
N ARG A 357 -9.69 13.32 -9.48
CA ARG A 357 -8.99 12.11 -9.02
C ARG A 357 -9.91 11.01 -8.47
N THR A 358 -11.21 11.27 -8.34
CA THR A 358 -12.13 10.32 -7.72
C THR A 358 -12.57 9.24 -8.71
N ALA A 359 -12.27 7.97 -8.44
CA ALA A 359 -12.86 6.85 -9.15
C ALA A 359 -14.35 6.73 -8.79
N THR A 360 -15.21 6.67 -9.80
CA THR A 360 -16.68 6.65 -9.63
C THR A 360 -17.30 5.31 -10.03
N ALA A 361 -16.62 4.53 -10.89
CA ALA A 361 -17.19 3.31 -11.45
C ALA A 361 -17.09 2.07 -10.55
N VAL A 362 -16.39 2.16 -9.41
CA VAL A 362 -16.29 1.06 -8.43
C VAL A 362 -17.30 1.16 -7.29
N GLY A 363 -18.07 2.25 -7.27
CA GLY A 363 -19.12 2.46 -6.29
C GLY A 363 -18.65 2.67 -4.85
N VAL A 364 -17.34 2.81 -4.65
CA VAL A 364 -16.75 3.27 -3.40
C VAL A 364 -15.82 4.43 -3.75
N PRO A 365 -15.88 5.57 -3.02
CA PRO A 365 -14.98 6.69 -3.28
C PRO A 365 -13.52 6.24 -3.12
N LEU A 366 -12.73 6.35 -4.19
CA LEU A 366 -11.30 6.09 -4.18
C LEU A 366 -10.60 7.27 -4.85
N TYR A 367 -9.56 7.82 -4.22
CA TYR A 367 -8.80 8.90 -4.84
C TYR A 367 -7.53 8.34 -5.48
N LEU A 368 -7.47 8.42 -6.80
CA LEU A 368 -6.33 7.94 -7.56
C LEU A 368 -5.08 8.79 -7.28
N PRO A 369 -3.86 8.22 -7.33
CA PRO A 369 -2.63 9.00 -7.20
C PRO A 369 -2.55 10.10 -8.28
N PRO A 370 -2.14 11.35 -7.96
CA PRO A 370 -2.11 12.44 -8.95
C PRO A 370 -1.25 12.12 -10.16
N SER A 371 -0.06 11.56 -9.93
CA SER A 371 0.89 11.18 -10.98
C SER A 371 0.31 10.10 -11.90
N TYR A 372 -0.50 9.19 -11.36
CA TYR A 372 -1.17 8.17 -12.15
C TYR A 372 -2.22 8.80 -13.07
N VAL A 373 -3.07 9.69 -12.54
CA VAL A 373 -4.07 10.40 -13.34
C VAL A 373 -3.41 11.21 -14.45
N GLN A 374 -2.37 11.97 -14.13
CA GLN A 374 -1.61 12.75 -15.11
C GLN A 374 -0.97 11.88 -16.19
N ALA A 375 -0.40 10.74 -15.82
CA ALA A 375 0.22 9.82 -16.76
C ALA A 375 -0.82 9.20 -17.72
N VAL A 376 -1.97 8.75 -17.21
CA VAL A 376 -3.05 8.19 -18.02
C VAL A 376 -3.63 9.24 -18.96
N VAL A 377 -3.98 10.43 -18.46
CA VAL A 377 -4.51 11.51 -19.30
C VAL A 377 -3.49 11.88 -20.37
N GLY A 378 -2.22 12.07 -20.00
CA GLY A 378 -1.16 12.37 -20.96
C GLY A 378 -0.96 11.28 -22.03
N ALA A 379 -1.17 10.02 -21.68
CA ALA A 379 -1.12 8.91 -22.64
C ALA A 379 -2.32 8.90 -23.61
N VAL A 380 -3.47 9.40 -23.16
CA VAL A 380 -4.65 9.61 -24.02
C VAL A 380 -4.42 10.79 -24.95
N GLU A 381 -3.90 11.92 -24.44
CA GLU A 381 -3.54 13.10 -25.23
C GLU A 381 -2.60 12.76 -26.39
N ARG A 382 -1.61 11.90 -26.13
CA ARG A 382 -0.64 11.44 -27.13
C ARG A 382 -1.16 10.35 -28.07
N GLY A 383 -2.40 9.88 -27.88
CA GLY A 383 -2.98 8.79 -28.68
C GLY A 383 -2.39 7.40 -28.40
N THR A 384 -1.52 7.25 -27.40
CA THR A 384 -0.96 5.93 -27.00
C THR A 384 -1.97 5.04 -26.29
N VAL A 385 -3.01 5.65 -25.71
CA VAL A 385 -4.13 4.98 -25.04
C VAL A 385 -5.43 5.59 -25.57
N SER A 386 -6.41 4.76 -25.94
CA SER A 386 -7.72 5.28 -26.37
C SER A 386 -8.47 5.92 -25.21
N TRP A 387 -9.33 6.91 -25.48
CA TRP A 387 -10.17 7.55 -24.45
C TRP A 387 -11.01 6.55 -23.65
N SER A 388 -11.55 5.52 -24.33
CA SER A 388 -12.31 4.44 -23.68
C SER A 388 -11.45 3.64 -22.70
N LYS A 389 -10.19 3.35 -23.05
CA LYS A 389 -9.26 2.67 -22.15
C LYS A 389 -8.78 3.61 -21.03
N GLY A 390 -8.60 4.90 -21.31
CA GLY A 390 -8.31 5.91 -20.30
C GLY A 390 -9.38 5.98 -19.20
N ALA A 391 -10.66 5.99 -19.58
CA ALA A 391 -11.78 5.94 -18.64
C ALA A 391 -11.74 4.67 -17.77
N GLU A 392 -11.49 3.51 -18.38
CA GLU A 392 -11.33 2.22 -17.68
C GLU A 392 -10.18 2.24 -16.67
N LEU A 393 -8.99 2.72 -17.08
CA LEU A 393 -7.80 2.83 -16.23
C LEU A 393 -8.01 3.79 -15.05
N LEU A 394 -8.75 4.88 -15.26
CA LEU A 394 -9.14 5.80 -14.20
C LEU A 394 -10.37 5.33 -13.41
N MET A 395 -10.90 4.14 -13.70
CA MET A 395 -12.04 3.56 -12.98
C MET A 395 -13.24 4.54 -12.91
N VAL A 396 -13.48 5.24 -14.02
CA VAL A 396 -14.63 6.14 -14.23
C VAL A 396 -15.39 5.70 -15.48
N ASP A 397 -16.65 6.09 -15.59
CA ASP A 397 -17.38 5.91 -16.84
C ASP A 397 -16.90 6.90 -17.91
N ARG A 398 -17.24 6.60 -19.17
CA ARG A 398 -16.85 7.39 -20.34
C ARG A 398 -17.32 8.84 -20.26
N ARG A 399 -18.54 9.08 -19.77
CA ARG A 399 -19.11 10.42 -19.66
C ARG A 399 -18.34 11.23 -18.61
N THR A 400 -18.11 10.65 -17.44
CA THR A 400 -17.31 11.26 -16.36
C THR A 400 -15.89 11.58 -16.83
N PHE A 401 -15.27 10.71 -17.64
CA PHE A 401 -13.96 11.00 -18.22
C PHE A 401 -14.00 12.23 -19.14
N MET A 402 -15.00 12.31 -20.03
CA MET A 402 -15.19 13.44 -20.94
C MET A 402 -15.47 14.75 -20.22
N GLU A 403 -16.32 14.72 -19.19
CA GLU A 403 -16.63 15.89 -18.36
C GLU A 403 -15.38 16.46 -17.66
N ARG A 404 -14.43 15.59 -17.27
CA ARG A 404 -13.24 15.98 -16.50
C ARG A 404 -12.01 16.32 -17.33
N PHE A 405 -11.87 15.70 -18.50
CA PHE A 405 -10.65 15.73 -19.31
C PHE A 405 -10.90 15.93 -20.81
N GLY A 406 -12.14 16.13 -21.24
CA GLY A 406 -12.49 16.25 -22.66
C GLY A 406 -11.80 17.43 -23.36
N ASP A 407 -11.53 18.51 -22.63
CA ASP A 407 -10.76 19.68 -23.06
C ASP A 407 -9.31 19.34 -23.46
N ARG A 408 -8.80 18.21 -22.98
CA ARG A 408 -7.41 17.77 -23.19
C ARG A 408 -7.27 16.74 -24.31
N VAL A 409 -8.34 16.06 -24.71
CA VAL A 409 -8.24 14.94 -25.65
C VAL A 409 -8.49 15.40 -27.09
N PRO A 410 -7.50 15.29 -28.00
CA PRO A 410 -7.67 15.73 -29.40
C PRO A 410 -8.72 14.89 -30.14
N GLY A 411 -9.55 15.55 -30.97
CA GLY A 411 -10.43 14.87 -31.93
C GLY A 411 -11.76 14.37 -31.38
N ILE A 412 -12.28 14.99 -30.33
CA ILE A 412 -13.63 14.75 -29.83
C ILE A 412 -14.49 15.97 -30.13
N GLU A 413 -14.96 16.04 -31.38
CA GLU A 413 -16.16 16.77 -31.80
C GLU A 413 -17.27 15.77 -32.13
#